data_AF-A0A7M3S7L0-F1
#
_entry.id   AF-A0A7M3S7L0-F1
#
_cell.length_a   1.000
_cell.length_b   1.000
_cell.length_c   1.000
_cell.angle_alpha   90.00
_cell.angle_beta   90.00
_cell.angle_gamma   90.00
#
_symmetry.space_group_name_H-M   'P 1'
#
loop_
_entity.id
_entity.type
_entity.pdbx_description
1 polymer ?
#
loop_
_entity_poly.entity_id
_entity_poly.type
_entity_poly.pdbx_seq_one_letter_code
_entity_poly.pdbx_strand_id
1 'polypeptide(L)'
;EYRRRMVGATVSSDFWDPQNTESAGIRTEIARKCLDDAINALESDDCDCVIFDATNATRNRRRFMCEELQKRYKCEVMFIESVYNQAEMIASSINEMKLNSEDYAGRTLEETDEDYRRRIQHYFAVYEPMDAERESLSFIKITDVGRQLFANQVNGYLQSRIMFLMANLSLKPRPIWLSRHGESMYNTQKRIGGDAPLSPLGVQYAMQLDRFINAYYPAPDTELAVWTSTMLRTGMTVERIAARGRTVVKWKQLDEIDAGICDGMTYEQVAEEMPEEYLAR
;
A
#
# COMPACT_ATOMS: atom_id res chain seq x y z
N GLU A 1 1.96 -12.03 -14.17
CA GLU A 1 3.20 -12.15 -14.99
C GLU A 1 3.41 -13.50 -15.66
N TYR A 2 3.24 -14.62 -14.95
CA TYR A 2 3.40 -15.98 -15.49
C TYR A 2 2.75 -16.20 -16.86
N ARG A 3 1.52 -15.72 -17.04
CA ARG A 3 0.83 -15.76 -18.34
C ARG A 3 1.67 -15.11 -19.45
N ARG A 4 2.17 -13.89 -19.25
CA ARG A 4 3.00 -13.20 -20.26
C ARG A 4 4.26 -13.97 -20.61
N ARG A 5 4.90 -14.62 -19.62
CA ARG A 5 6.11 -15.43 -19.85
C ARG A 5 5.81 -16.72 -20.63
N MET A 6 4.63 -17.31 -20.44
CA MET A 6 4.27 -18.60 -21.07
C MET A 6 3.59 -18.44 -22.43
N VAL A 7 2.73 -17.43 -22.62
CA VAL A 7 1.95 -17.25 -23.86
C VAL A 7 2.25 -15.95 -24.61
N GLY A 8 3.16 -15.11 -24.09
CA GLY A 8 3.46 -13.79 -24.64
C GLY A 8 2.53 -12.67 -24.12
N ALA A 9 2.90 -11.43 -24.45
CA ALA A 9 2.16 -10.23 -24.05
C ALA A 9 0.89 -9.99 -24.89
N THR A 10 0.96 -10.28 -26.20
CA THR A 10 -0.08 -9.98 -27.18
C THR A 10 -1.10 -11.11 -27.30
N VAL A 11 -2.02 -11.19 -26.34
CA VAL A 11 -3.18 -12.11 -26.36
C VAL A 11 -4.48 -11.31 -26.44
N SER A 12 -5.46 -11.76 -27.22
CA SER A 12 -6.79 -11.13 -27.30
C SER A 12 -7.68 -11.53 -26.13
N SER A 13 -8.79 -10.81 -25.96
CA SER A 13 -9.86 -11.12 -25.01
C SER A 13 -10.39 -12.56 -25.11
N ASP A 14 -10.31 -13.21 -26.27
CA ASP A 14 -10.73 -14.61 -26.50
C ASP A 14 -9.94 -15.60 -25.65
N PHE A 15 -8.71 -15.25 -25.23
CA PHE A 15 -7.94 -16.05 -24.28
C PHE A 15 -8.62 -16.15 -22.91
N TRP A 16 -9.59 -15.29 -22.59
CA TRP A 16 -10.37 -15.34 -21.34
C TRP A 16 -11.79 -15.85 -21.54
N ASP A 17 -12.21 -16.18 -22.75
CA ASP A 17 -13.54 -16.72 -23.02
C ASP A 17 -13.77 -18.00 -22.19
N PRO A 18 -14.86 -18.08 -21.39
CA PRO A 18 -15.23 -19.28 -20.67
C PRO A 18 -15.50 -20.50 -21.57
N GLN A 19 -15.91 -20.28 -22.82
CA GLN A 19 -16.18 -21.35 -23.78
C GLN A 19 -14.90 -21.90 -24.43
N ASN A 20 -13.79 -21.17 -24.33
CA ASN A 20 -12.50 -21.59 -24.87
C ASN A 20 -11.80 -22.55 -23.90
N THR A 21 -12.06 -23.85 -24.08
CA THR A 21 -11.55 -24.94 -23.23
C THR A 21 -10.04 -25.10 -23.30
N GLU A 22 -9.42 -24.85 -24.46
CA GLU A 22 -7.98 -24.88 -24.65
C GLU A 22 -7.29 -23.79 -23.82
N SER A 23 -7.74 -22.54 -23.97
CA SER A 23 -7.22 -21.41 -23.17
C SER A 23 -7.50 -21.59 -21.68
N ALA A 24 -8.64 -22.19 -21.30
CA ALA A 24 -8.93 -22.53 -19.92
C ALA A 24 -7.93 -23.55 -19.33
N GLY A 25 -7.50 -24.52 -20.13
CA GLY A 25 -6.42 -25.46 -19.80
C GLY A 25 -5.10 -24.73 -19.53
N ILE A 26 -4.69 -23.85 -20.45
CA ILE A 26 -3.46 -23.05 -20.31
C ILE A 26 -3.52 -22.14 -19.06
N ARG A 27 -4.65 -21.45 -18.82
CA ARG A 27 -4.85 -20.63 -17.61
C ARG A 27 -4.77 -21.45 -16.33
N THR A 28 -5.13 -22.73 -16.37
CA THR A 28 -5.05 -23.64 -15.23
C THR A 28 -3.61 -24.09 -15.00
N GLU A 29 -2.86 -24.39 -16.06
CA GLU A 29 -1.43 -24.71 -15.97
C GLU A 29 -0.62 -23.53 -15.43
N ILE A 30 -0.89 -22.31 -15.91
CA ILE A 30 -0.28 -21.07 -15.41
C ILE A 30 -0.55 -20.93 -13.90
N ALA A 31 -1.80 -21.14 -13.47
CA ALA A 31 -2.17 -21.03 -12.07
C ALA A 31 -1.46 -22.09 -11.21
N ARG A 32 -1.34 -23.33 -11.71
CA ARG A 32 -0.62 -24.41 -11.02
C ARG A 32 0.86 -24.07 -10.87
N LYS A 33 1.53 -23.65 -11.95
CA LYS A 33 2.95 -23.26 -11.89
C LYS A 33 3.20 -22.11 -10.91
N CYS A 34 2.33 -21.10 -10.92
CA CYS A 34 2.40 -19.97 -9.99
C CYS A 34 2.18 -20.42 -8.54
N LEU A 35 1.26 -21.37 -8.31
CA LEU A 35 1.00 -21.91 -6.98
C LEU A 35 2.14 -22.80 -6.49
N ASP A 36 2.75 -23.59 -7.38
CA ASP A 36 3.92 -24.41 -7.04
C ASP A 36 5.10 -23.53 -6.60
N ASP A 37 5.38 -22.44 -7.32
CA ASP A 37 6.44 -21.50 -6.94
C ASP A 37 6.13 -20.81 -5.60
N ALA A 38 4.87 -20.43 -5.36
CA ALA A 38 4.41 -19.88 -4.07
C ALA A 38 4.60 -20.87 -2.91
N ILE A 39 4.24 -22.14 -3.12
CA ILE A 39 4.41 -23.20 -2.12
C ILE A 39 5.90 -23.45 -1.87
N ASN A 40 6.71 -23.52 -2.93
CA ASN A 40 8.15 -23.74 -2.80
C ASN A 40 8.81 -22.63 -1.96
N ALA A 41 8.43 -21.37 -2.15
CA ALA A 41 8.96 -20.24 -1.38
C ALA A 41 8.56 -20.27 0.10
N LEU A 42 7.41 -20.83 0.43
CA LEU A 42 6.97 -21.06 1.81
C LEU A 42 7.68 -22.28 2.44
N GLU A 43 7.92 -23.33 1.66
CA GLU A 43 8.60 -24.55 2.08
C GLU A 43 10.10 -24.32 2.32
N SER A 44 10.73 -23.45 1.54
CA SER A 44 12.16 -23.11 1.64
C SER A 44 12.50 -22.12 2.75
N ASP A 45 11.49 -21.56 3.44
CA ASP A 45 11.65 -20.48 4.42
C ASP A 45 12.23 -19.19 3.79
N ASP A 46 12.06 -19.01 2.47
CA ASP A 46 12.44 -17.77 1.77
C ASP A 46 11.48 -16.62 2.11
N CYS A 47 10.25 -16.95 2.54
CA CYS A 47 9.24 -15.98 2.95
C CYS A 47 8.22 -16.54 3.94
N ASP A 48 7.67 -15.67 4.80
CA ASP A 48 6.59 -16.02 5.74
C ASP A 48 5.17 -15.88 5.13
N CYS A 49 5.04 -15.16 4.00
CA CYS A 49 3.75 -14.79 3.43
C CYS A 49 3.86 -14.62 1.91
N VAL A 50 2.88 -15.16 1.18
CA VAL A 50 2.77 -15.01 -0.27
C VAL A 50 1.46 -14.33 -0.64
N ILE A 51 1.54 -13.34 -1.54
CA ILE A 51 0.38 -12.71 -2.17
C ILE A 51 0.16 -13.35 -3.54
N PHE A 52 -0.93 -14.11 -3.65
CA PHE A 52 -1.31 -14.73 -4.92
C PHE A 52 -2.28 -13.84 -5.70
N ASP A 53 -1.74 -12.96 -6.54
CA ASP A 53 -2.53 -12.03 -7.35
C ASP A 53 -3.08 -12.69 -8.63
N ALA A 54 -4.37 -13.03 -8.59
CA ALA A 54 -5.15 -13.50 -9.73
C ALA A 54 -6.64 -13.23 -9.50
N THR A 55 -7.45 -13.28 -10.57
CA THR A 55 -8.88 -13.00 -10.49
C THR A 55 -9.64 -13.97 -9.59
N ASN A 56 -9.27 -15.25 -9.57
CA ASN A 56 -9.83 -16.29 -8.69
C ASN A 56 -11.37 -16.23 -8.56
N ALA A 57 -12.03 -15.94 -9.70
CA ALA A 57 -13.42 -15.51 -9.76
C ALA A 57 -14.44 -16.62 -9.46
N THR A 58 -14.04 -17.89 -9.56
CA THR A 58 -14.93 -19.04 -9.33
C THR A 58 -14.63 -19.73 -8.01
N ARG A 59 -15.66 -20.30 -7.39
CA ARG A 59 -15.54 -21.12 -6.17
C ARG A 59 -14.64 -22.32 -6.39
N ASN A 60 -14.78 -22.97 -7.55
CA ASN A 60 -13.95 -24.11 -7.91
C ASN A 60 -12.45 -23.74 -7.97
N ARG A 61 -12.10 -22.56 -8.49
CA ARG A 61 -10.70 -22.10 -8.50
C ARG A 61 -10.19 -21.87 -7.08
N ARG A 62 -10.95 -21.18 -6.23
CA ARG A 62 -10.57 -20.92 -4.82
C ARG A 62 -10.36 -22.23 -4.04
N ARG A 63 -11.30 -23.17 -4.15
CA ARG A 63 -11.21 -24.50 -3.55
C ARG A 63 -9.99 -25.28 -4.05
N PHE A 64 -9.77 -25.33 -5.36
CA PHE A 64 -8.59 -25.98 -5.95
C PHE A 64 -7.29 -25.44 -5.35
N MET A 65 -7.14 -24.11 -5.25
CA MET A 65 -5.93 -23.52 -4.66
C MET A 65 -5.73 -23.92 -3.19
N CYS A 66 -6.79 -23.87 -2.38
CA CYS A 66 -6.72 -24.30 -0.98
C CYS A 66 -6.36 -25.79 -0.84
N GLU A 67 -6.95 -26.66 -1.66
CA GLU A 67 -6.70 -28.09 -1.64
C GLU A 67 -5.27 -28.43 -2.06
N GLU A 68 -4.75 -27.82 -3.14
CA GLU A 68 -3.37 -28.03 -3.60
C GLU A 68 -2.36 -27.53 -2.57
N LEU A 69 -2.61 -26.37 -1.96
CA LEU A 69 -1.77 -25.82 -0.91
C LEU A 69 -1.73 -26.75 0.32
N GLN A 70 -2.90 -27.17 0.82
CA GLN A 70 -3.01 -28.04 2.00
C GLN A 70 -2.36 -29.41 1.84
N LYS A 71 -2.21 -29.92 0.60
CA LYS A 71 -1.52 -31.19 0.33
C LYS A 71 -0.01 -31.11 0.59
N ARG A 72 0.58 -29.93 0.41
CA ARG A 72 2.04 -29.73 0.43
C ARG A 72 2.50 -28.97 1.67
N TYR A 73 1.79 -27.89 2.00
CA TYR A 73 2.19 -26.97 3.06
C TYR A 73 1.00 -26.54 3.90
N LYS A 74 1.16 -26.57 5.23
CA LYS A 74 0.12 -26.16 6.16
C LYS A 74 0.30 -24.68 6.50
N CYS A 75 -0.47 -23.82 5.86
CA CYS A 75 -0.54 -22.40 6.19
C CYS A 75 -1.98 -21.88 6.30
N GLU A 76 -2.11 -20.69 6.88
CA GLU A 76 -3.36 -19.95 6.86
C GLU A 76 -3.59 -19.32 5.48
N VAL A 77 -4.83 -19.34 5.01
CA VAL A 77 -5.23 -18.74 3.74
C VAL A 77 -6.32 -17.71 4.01
N MET A 78 -6.10 -16.49 3.51
CA MET A 78 -7.09 -15.42 3.52
C MET A 78 -7.26 -14.88 2.11
N PHE A 79 -8.51 -14.73 1.68
CA PHE A 79 -8.83 -14.07 0.41
C PHE A 79 -9.14 -12.59 0.65
N ILE A 80 -8.73 -11.74 -0.29
CA ILE A 80 -9.12 -10.34 -0.33
C ILE A 80 -9.86 -10.11 -1.65
N GLU A 81 -11.17 -9.89 -1.56
CA GLU A 81 -12.04 -9.63 -2.70
C GLU A 81 -12.32 -8.13 -2.80
N SER A 82 -11.98 -7.53 -3.94
CA SER A 82 -12.30 -6.13 -4.23
C SER A 82 -13.44 -6.05 -5.23
N VAL A 83 -14.56 -5.47 -4.81
CA VAL A 83 -15.80 -5.36 -5.57
C VAL A 83 -16.08 -3.90 -5.90
N TYR A 84 -16.32 -3.62 -7.17
CA TYR A 84 -16.68 -2.29 -7.65
C TYR A 84 -18.03 -2.35 -8.35
N ASN A 85 -19.01 -1.59 -7.85
CA ASN A 85 -20.36 -1.57 -8.41
C ASN A 85 -20.63 -0.33 -9.28
N GLN A 86 -19.70 0.62 -9.34
CA GLN A 86 -19.86 1.88 -10.07
C GLN A 86 -19.16 1.83 -11.44
N ALA A 87 -19.91 2.09 -12.50
CA ALA A 87 -19.42 2.09 -13.88
C ALA A 87 -18.29 3.10 -14.15
N GLU A 88 -18.30 4.23 -13.44
CA GLU A 88 -17.29 5.31 -13.57
C GLU A 88 -15.90 4.87 -13.08
N MET A 89 -15.85 4.04 -12.03
CA MET A 89 -14.58 3.51 -11.50
C MET A 89 -13.97 2.48 -12.43
N ILE A 90 -14.80 1.65 -13.08
CA ILE A 90 -14.35 0.71 -14.12
C ILE A 90 -13.66 1.49 -15.25
N ALA A 91 -14.21 2.61 -15.70
CA ALA A 91 -13.59 3.45 -16.73
C ALA A 91 -12.24 4.04 -16.28
N SER A 92 -12.11 4.45 -15.02
CA SER A 92 -10.84 4.94 -14.46
C SER A 92 -9.77 3.85 -14.39
N SER A 93 -10.10 2.66 -13.90
CA SER A 93 -9.18 1.52 -13.85
C SER A 93 -8.77 1.06 -15.25
N ILE A 94 -9.70 1.09 -16.22
CA ILE A 94 -9.40 0.85 -17.63
C ILE A 94 -8.36 1.86 -18.14
N ASN A 95 -8.49 3.15 -17.81
CA ASN A 95 -7.55 4.18 -18.25
C ASN A 95 -6.15 4.04 -17.62
N GLU A 96 -6.06 3.71 -16.33
CA GLU A 96 -4.76 3.41 -15.70
C GLU A 96 -4.07 2.19 -16.32
N MET A 97 -4.84 1.14 -16.64
CA MET A 97 -4.29 -0.05 -17.28
C MET A 97 -3.90 0.20 -18.75
N LYS A 98 -4.68 1.00 -19.49
CA LYS A 98 -4.38 1.43 -20.87
C LYS A 98 -2.99 2.06 -21.01
N LEU A 99 -2.58 2.84 -20.00
CA LEU A 99 -1.32 3.59 -20.04
C LEU A 99 -0.10 2.75 -19.65
N ASN A 100 -0.29 1.69 -18.86
CA ASN A 100 0.81 0.98 -18.19
C ASN A 100 0.92 -0.52 -18.53
N SER A 101 -0.03 -1.08 -19.28
CA SER A 101 -0.05 -2.52 -19.59
C SER A 101 0.67 -2.87 -20.88
N GLU A 102 1.66 -3.76 -20.79
CA GLU A 102 2.36 -4.33 -21.96
C GLU A 102 1.44 -5.15 -22.87
N ASP A 103 0.32 -5.67 -22.37
CA ASP A 103 -0.64 -6.46 -23.17
C ASP A 103 -1.22 -5.67 -24.36
N TYR A 104 -1.21 -4.34 -24.25
CA TYR A 104 -1.81 -3.41 -25.20
C TYR A 104 -0.77 -2.51 -25.89
N ALA A 105 0.53 -2.81 -25.71
CA ALA A 105 1.59 -2.05 -26.34
C ALA A 105 1.42 -2.01 -27.87
N GLY A 106 1.37 -0.80 -28.43
CA GLY A 106 1.24 -0.58 -29.88
C GLY A 106 -0.18 -0.69 -30.45
N ARG A 107 -1.21 -0.93 -29.63
CA ARG A 107 -2.62 -0.87 -30.07
C ARG A 107 -3.19 0.54 -29.96
N THR A 108 -4.25 0.82 -30.72
CA THR A 108 -5.01 2.07 -30.57
C THR A 108 -5.79 2.09 -29.25
N LEU A 109 -6.22 3.29 -28.84
CA LEU A 109 -7.02 3.48 -27.63
C LEU A 109 -8.38 2.78 -27.73
N GLU A 110 -9.02 2.87 -28.90
CA GLU A 110 -10.31 2.26 -29.19
C GLU A 110 -10.25 0.73 -29.17
N GLU A 111 -9.29 0.12 -29.86
CA GLU A 111 -9.11 -1.35 -29.88
C GLU A 111 -8.84 -1.92 -28.48
N THR A 112 -8.05 -1.19 -27.69
CA THR A 112 -7.74 -1.56 -26.30
C THR A 112 -8.99 -1.51 -25.42
N ASP A 113 -9.81 -0.47 -25.58
CA ASP A 113 -11.05 -0.29 -24.82
C ASP A 113 -12.06 -1.41 -25.12
N GLU A 114 -12.25 -1.75 -26.40
CA GLU A 114 -13.16 -2.81 -26.83
C GLU A 114 -12.71 -4.21 -26.38
N ASP A 115 -11.43 -4.54 -26.57
CA ASP A 115 -10.88 -5.82 -26.14
C ASP A 115 -10.97 -5.98 -24.61
N TYR A 116 -10.62 -4.94 -23.85
CA TYR A 116 -10.65 -5.01 -22.40
C TYR A 116 -12.07 -5.12 -21.84
N ARG A 117 -13.05 -4.41 -22.43
CA ARG A 117 -14.46 -4.57 -22.05
C ARG A 117 -14.95 -6.00 -22.29
N ARG A 118 -14.60 -6.62 -23.42
CA ARG A 118 -14.92 -8.04 -23.69
C ARG A 118 -14.28 -8.96 -22.66
N ARG A 119 -13.01 -8.72 -22.32
CA ARG A 119 -12.31 -9.45 -21.26
C ARG A 119 -13.04 -9.34 -19.91
N ILE A 120 -13.51 -8.16 -19.51
CA ILE A 120 -14.32 -7.98 -18.29
C ILE A 120 -15.61 -8.81 -18.38
N GLN A 121 -16.32 -8.75 -19.51
CA GLN A 121 -17.56 -9.51 -19.70
C GLN A 121 -17.37 -11.02 -19.56
N HIS A 122 -16.26 -11.55 -20.09
CA HIS A 122 -15.91 -12.97 -19.92
C HIS A 122 -15.74 -13.36 -18.44
N TYR A 123 -15.11 -12.51 -17.63
CA TYR A 123 -15.00 -12.76 -16.18
C TYR A 123 -16.34 -12.60 -15.47
N PHE A 124 -17.13 -11.59 -15.83
CA PHE A 124 -18.46 -11.36 -15.23
C PHE A 124 -19.40 -12.55 -15.46
N ALA A 125 -19.32 -13.19 -16.63
CA ALA A 125 -20.13 -14.36 -16.97
C ALA A 125 -19.88 -15.59 -16.07
N VAL A 126 -18.72 -15.68 -15.42
CA VAL A 126 -18.33 -16.81 -14.55
C VAL A 126 -18.11 -16.39 -13.09
N TYR A 127 -18.27 -15.11 -12.76
CA TYR A 127 -17.92 -14.59 -11.45
C TYR A 127 -18.89 -15.10 -10.38
N GLU A 128 -18.32 -15.75 -9.36
CA GLU A 128 -19.01 -16.23 -8.17
C GLU A 128 -18.44 -15.49 -6.95
N PRO A 129 -19.13 -14.42 -6.47
CA PRO A 129 -18.68 -13.64 -5.32
C PRO A 129 -18.45 -14.51 -4.10
N MET A 130 -17.51 -14.11 -3.23
CA MET A 130 -17.30 -14.82 -1.98
C MET A 130 -18.54 -14.74 -1.09
N ASP A 131 -18.91 -15.87 -0.51
CA ASP A 131 -20.16 -16.03 0.22
C ASP A 131 -19.92 -16.86 1.49
N ALA A 132 -20.11 -16.22 2.66
CA ALA A 132 -19.85 -16.82 3.97
C ALA A 132 -20.76 -18.01 4.29
N GLU A 133 -21.95 -18.10 3.67
CA GLU A 133 -22.87 -19.22 3.90
C GLU A 133 -22.49 -20.45 3.06
N ARG A 134 -21.81 -20.24 1.93
CA ARG A 134 -21.47 -21.31 0.97
C ARG A 134 -20.00 -21.72 1.01
N GLU A 135 -19.13 -20.87 1.57
CA GLU A 135 -17.69 -21.08 1.62
C GLU A 135 -17.19 -20.90 3.05
N SER A 136 -16.62 -21.95 3.63
CA SER A 136 -15.93 -21.90 4.93
C SER A 136 -14.48 -21.41 4.77
N LEU A 137 -14.31 -20.24 4.16
CA LEU A 137 -13.01 -19.62 3.89
C LEU A 137 -12.85 -18.31 4.69
N SER A 138 -11.63 -18.01 5.11
CA SER A 138 -11.29 -16.68 5.65
C SER A 138 -11.20 -15.68 4.50
N PHE A 139 -11.95 -14.58 4.58
CA PHE A 139 -11.86 -13.53 3.58
C PHE A 139 -12.29 -12.15 4.06
N ILE A 140 -11.77 -11.14 3.37
CA ILE A 140 -12.20 -9.75 3.48
C ILE A 140 -12.74 -9.34 2.11
N LYS A 141 -13.99 -8.86 2.08
CA LYS A 141 -14.62 -8.25 0.91
C LYS A 141 -14.66 -6.74 1.10
N ILE A 142 -14.06 -6.02 0.16
CA ILE A 142 -14.00 -4.56 0.13
C ILE A 142 -14.90 -4.10 -1.02
N THR A 143 -15.88 -3.26 -0.75
CA THR A 143 -16.82 -2.77 -1.75
C THR A 143 -16.67 -1.27 -1.94
N ASP A 144 -16.63 -0.85 -3.21
CA ASP A 144 -16.53 0.53 -3.68
C ASP A 144 -15.41 1.32 -2.97
N VAL A 145 -14.15 0.88 -3.16
CA VAL A 145 -12.97 1.62 -2.70
C VAL A 145 -12.95 1.81 -1.17
N GLY A 146 -13.41 0.81 -0.41
CA GLY A 146 -13.44 0.86 1.06
C GLY A 146 -14.69 1.49 1.66
N ARG A 147 -15.72 1.81 0.87
CA ARG A 147 -17.02 2.28 1.38
C ARG A 147 -17.68 1.28 2.33
N GLN A 148 -17.51 0.00 2.06
CA GLN A 148 -17.98 -1.08 2.92
C GLN A 148 -16.92 -2.19 2.99
N LEU A 149 -16.76 -2.75 4.18
CA LEU A 149 -15.91 -3.90 4.43
C LEU A 149 -16.74 -5.00 5.10
N PHE A 150 -16.64 -6.21 4.57
CA PHE A 150 -17.20 -7.42 5.16
C PHE A 150 -16.08 -8.42 5.43
N ALA A 151 -16.04 -8.96 6.64
CA ALA A 151 -14.99 -9.88 7.09
C ALA A 151 -15.63 -11.20 7.53
N ASN A 152 -15.11 -12.32 7.02
CA ASN A 152 -15.55 -13.65 7.40
C ASN A 152 -14.37 -14.47 7.92
N GLN A 153 -14.51 -15.07 9.11
CA GLN A 153 -13.52 -15.95 9.71
C GLN A 153 -12.08 -15.38 9.76
N VAL A 154 -11.96 -14.07 10.04
CA VAL A 154 -10.68 -13.41 10.27
C VAL A 154 -10.12 -13.88 11.61
N ASN A 155 -9.03 -14.65 11.59
CA ASN A 155 -8.47 -15.29 12.77
C ASN A 155 -7.00 -14.93 12.96
N GLY A 156 -6.58 -14.77 14.21
CA GLY A 156 -5.17 -14.51 14.53
C GLY A 156 -4.72 -13.07 14.25
N TYR A 157 -3.43 -12.83 14.49
CA TYR A 157 -2.85 -11.49 14.47
C TYR A 157 -2.71 -10.92 13.05
N LEU A 158 -2.08 -11.66 12.14
CA LEU A 158 -1.75 -11.18 10.80
C LEU A 158 -3.01 -10.81 10.00
N GLN A 159 -3.99 -11.70 9.97
CA GLN A 159 -5.28 -11.48 9.30
C GLN A 159 -6.02 -10.25 9.86
N SER A 160 -6.00 -10.05 11.18
CA SER A 160 -6.59 -8.87 11.82
C SER A 160 -5.86 -7.58 11.44
N ARG A 161 -4.52 -7.61 11.31
CA ARG A 161 -3.73 -6.46 10.84
C ARG A 161 -4.00 -6.13 9.38
N ILE A 162 -4.19 -7.15 8.53
CA ILE A 162 -4.59 -6.98 7.13
C ILE A 162 -5.97 -6.33 7.06
N MET A 163 -6.96 -6.83 7.81
CA MET A 163 -8.30 -6.23 7.90
C MET A 163 -8.23 -4.76 8.33
N PHE A 164 -7.44 -4.46 9.36
CA PHE A 164 -7.25 -3.09 9.83
C PHE A 164 -6.63 -2.20 8.75
N LEU A 165 -5.62 -2.68 8.02
CA LEU A 165 -5.02 -1.93 6.91
C LEU A 165 -6.06 -1.66 5.81
N MET A 166 -6.81 -2.68 5.40
CA MET A 166 -7.84 -2.56 4.37
C MET A 166 -8.96 -1.58 4.75
N ALA A 167 -9.36 -1.56 6.03
CA ALA A 167 -10.36 -0.63 6.54
C ALA A 167 -9.90 0.84 6.52
N ASN A 168 -8.59 1.10 6.53
CA ASN A 168 -8.01 2.43 6.61
C ASN A 168 -7.35 2.90 5.30
N LEU A 169 -7.31 2.06 4.26
CA LEU A 169 -6.73 2.41 2.98
C LEU A 169 -7.67 3.34 2.20
N SER A 170 -7.16 4.48 1.76
CA SER A 170 -7.87 5.40 0.86
C SER A 170 -7.15 5.44 -0.48
N LEU A 171 -7.83 5.04 -1.56
CA LEU A 171 -7.27 5.09 -2.91
C LEU A 171 -7.45 6.47 -3.59
N LYS A 172 -8.15 7.41 -2.94
CA LYS A 172 -8.22 8.79 -3.44
C LYS A 172 -6.83 9.44 -3.40
N PRO A 173 -6.30 9.94 -4.55
CA PRO A 173 -5.05 10.67 -4.55
C PRO A 173 -5.14 11.88 -3.62
N ARG A 174 -4.19 11.99 -2.70
CA ARG A 174 -4.08 13.12 -1.78
C ARG A 174 -2.61 13.48 -1.56
N PRO A 175 -2.24 14.76 -1.59
CA PRO A 175 -0.86 15.15 -1.32
C PRO A 175 -0.53 14.90 0.16
N ILE A 176 0.63 14.29 0.42
CA ILE A 176 1.21 14.17 1.76
C ILE A 176 2.53 14.94 1.73
N TRP A 177 2.59 16.04 2.48
CA TRP A 177 3.79 16.85 2.62
C TRP A 177 4.59 16.37 3.81
N LEU A 178 5.83 15.96 3.58
CA LEU A 178 6.77 15.60 4.63
C LEU A 178 7.88 16.64 4.66
N SER A 179 8.12 17.22 5.83
CA SER A 179 9.30 18.01 6.09
C SER A 179 9.75 17.87 7.52
N ARG A 180 11.06 18.01 7.75
CA ARG A 180 11.62 18.11 9.10
C ARG A 180 11.26 19.47 9.72
N HIS A 181 11.54 19.59 11.01
CA HIS A 181 11.63 20.91 11.64
C HIS A 181 12.68 21.78 10.93
N GLY A 182 12.56 23.11 11.05
CA GLY A 182 13.66 24.00 10.68
C GLY A 182 14.95 23.64 11.43
N GLU A 183 16.11 24.03 10.88
CA GLU A 183 17.40 23.77 11.53
C GLU A 183 17.37 24.16 13.02
N SER A 184 17.76 23.24 13.91
CA SER A 184 17.84 23.48 15.34
C SER A 184 19.25 23.92 15.76
N MET A 185 19.38 24.50 16.96
CA MET A 185 20.70 24.80 17.54
C MET A 185 21.57 23.54 17.66
N TYR A 186 20.99 22.38 17.94
CA TYR A 186 21.74 21.12 17.95
C TYR A 186 22.19 20.68 16.56
N ASN A 187 21.43 20.95 15.50
CA ASN A 187 21.91 20.72 14.14
C ASN A 187 23.16 21.57 13.84
N THR A 188 23.19 22.85 14.24
CA THR A 188 24.37 23.72 14.06
C THR A 188 25.60 23.22 14.82
N GLN A 189 25.37 22.48 15.91
CA GLN A 189 26.42 21.91 16.77
C GLN A 189 26.72 20.45 16.43
N LYS A 190 26.05 19.88 15.42
CA LYS A 190 26.10 18.45 15.04
C LYS A 190 25.79 17.49 16.20
N ARG A 191 24.92 17.92 17.12
CA ARG A 191 24.43 17.10 18.24
C ARG A 191 23.19 16.31 17.84
N ILE A 192 23.09 15.07 18.29
CA ILE A 192 21.93 14.20 18.06
C ILE A 192 20.92 14.32 19.21
N GLY A 193 19.66 14.00 18.93
CA GLY A 193 18.60 13.99 19.94
C GLY A 193 18.29 15.36 20.56
N GLY A 194 17.98 15.35 21.86
CA GLY A 194 17.63 16.52 22.66
C GLY A 194 16.34 17.23 22.21
N ASP A 195 16.11 18.41 22.81
CA ASP A 195 14.96 19.26 22.49
C ASP A 195 15.34 20.73 22.25
N ALA A 196 16.43 20.93 21.50
CA ALA A 196 16.96 22.25 21.23
C ALA A 196 16.00 23.11 20.38
N PRO A 197 15.95 24.44 20.60
CA PRO A 197 15.14 25.36 19.80
C PRO A 197 15.68 25.51 18.37
N LEU A 198 14.91 26.20 17.52
CA LEU A 198 15.34 26.56 16.17
C LEU A 198 16.56 27.50 16.18
N SER A 199 17.45 27.32 15.20
CA SER A 199 18.48 28.29 14.85
C SER A 199 17.86 29.50 14.13
N PRO A 200 18.62 30.60 13.93
CA PRO A 200 18.16 31.71 13.11
C PRO A 200 17.73 31.30 11.69
N LEU A 201 18.45 30.34 11.08
CA LEU A 201 18.08 29.80 9.76
C LEU A 201 16.84 28.89 9.85
N GLY A 202 16.70 28.13 10.93
CA GLY A 202 15.49 27.35 11.20
C GLY A 202 14.23 28.22 11.32
N VAL A 203 14.34 29.39 11.97
CA VAL A 203 13.24 30.37 12.03
C VAL A 203 12.91 30.92 10.64
N GLN A 204 13.92 31.21 9.81
CA GLN A 204 13.68 31.64 8.42
C GLN A 204 12.97 30.55 7.62
N TYR A 205 13.37 29.29 7.77
CA TYR A 205 12.69 28.15 7.16
C TYR A 205 11.22 28.07 7.60
N ALA A 206 10.93 28.19 8.91
CA ALA A 206 9.57 28.19 9.44
C ALA A 206 8.70 29.29 8.81
N MET A 207 9.27 30.47 8.57
CA MET A 207 8.59 31.58 7.87
C MET A 207 8.30 31.24 6.40
N GLN A 208 9.22 30.57 5.71
CA GLN A 208 9.02 30.17 4.32
C GLN A 208 8.00 29.04 4.21
N LEU A 209 7.98 28.10 5.17
CA LEU A 209 6.97 27.06 5.26
C LEU A 209 5.56 27.66 5.48
N ASP A 210 5.41 28.62 6.40
CA ASP A 210 4.15 29.34 6.59
C ASP A 210 3.67 30.01 5.28
N ARG A 211 4.58 30.66 4.54
CA ARG A 211 4.25 31.27 3.24
C ARG A 211 3.81 30.23 2.21
N PHE A 212 4.51 29.10 2.13
CA PHE A 212 4.14 27.99 1.25
C PHE A 212 2.75 27.46 1.59
N ILE A 213 2.50 27.14 2.85
CA ILE A 213 1.19 26.64 3.29
C ILE A 213 0.10 27.67 3.00
N ASN A 214 0.34 28.96 3.26
CA ASN A 214 -0.64 29.99 2.97
C ASN A 214 -0.89 30.19 1.46
N ALA A 215 0.09 29.92 0.60
CA ALA A 215 -0.08 30.05 -0.85
C ALA A 215 -0.93 28.92 -1.45
N TYR A 216 -0.74 27.68 -0.99
CA TYR A 216 -1.46 26.50 -1.50
C TYR A 216 -2.72 26.16 -0.69
N TYR A 217 -2.78 26.59 0.57
CA TYR A 217 -3.84 26.32 1.52
C TYR A 217 -4.21 27.62 2.28
N PRO A 218 -4.81 28.62 1.59
CA PRO A 218 -5.01 29.97 2.15
C PRO A 218 -6.10 30.04 3.22
N ALA A 219 -7.13 29.20 3.13
CA ALA A 219 -8.30 29.28 4.00
C ALA A 219 -8.24 28.22 5.12
N PRO A 220 -8.57 28.54 6.38
CA PRO A 220 -8.48 27.59 7.50
C PRO A 220 -9.33 26.32 7.34
N ASP A 221 -10.38 26.40 6.51
CA ASP A 221 -11.32 25.34 6.16
C ASP A 221 -10.83 24.43 5.02
N THR A 222 -9.69 24.71 4.37
CA THR A 222 -9.09 23.74 3.44
C THR A 222 -8.68 22.49 4.20
N GLU A 223 -8.88 21.32 3.59
CA GLU A 223 -8.54 19.99 4.15
C GLU A 223 -7.01 19.76 4.28
N LEU A 224 -6.33 20.55 5.12
CA LEU A 224 -4.93 20.36 5.50
C LEU A 224 -4.85 20.03 6.98
N ALA A 225 -4.50 18.77 7.29
CA ALA A 225 -4.11 18.36 8.62
C ALA A 225 -2.61 18.64 8.84
N VAL A 226 -2.26 19.35 9.92
CA VAL A 226 -0.87 19.64 10.27
C VAL A 226 -0.49 18.83 11.50
N TRP A 227 0.48 17.93 11.34
CA TRP A 227 0.98 17.08 12.42
C TRP A 227 2.42 17.45 12.76
N THR A 228 2.75 17.39 14.05
CA THR A 228 4.11 17.61 14.57
C THR A 228 4.45 16.55 15.59
N SER A 229 5.74 16.41 15.89
CA SER A 229 6.18 15.72 17.09
C SER A 229 5.83 16.52 18.35
N THR A 230 6.23 16.04 19.53
CA THR A 230 6.08 16.79 20.78
C THR A 230 7.25 17.73 21.07
N MET A 231 8.32 17.65 20.27
CA MET A 231 9.56 18.41 20.43
C MET A 231 9.38 19.91 20.14
N LEU A 232 10.10 20.75 20.89
CA LEU A 232 10.11 22.20 20.77
C LEU A 232 10.36 22.67 19.34
N ARG A 233 11.36 22.09 18.67
CA ARG A 233 11.74 22.48 17.30
C ARG A 233 10.65 22.27 16.25
N THR A 234 9.86 21.19 16.34
CA THR A 234 8.73 20.99 15.41
C THR A 234 7.59 21.95 15.75
N GLY A 235 7.34 22.20 17.05
CA GLY A 235 6.38 23.20 17.52
C GLY A 235 6.70 24.62 17.04
N MET A 236 7.95 25.06 17.20
CA MET A 236 8.42 26.38 16.71
C MET A 236 8.31 26.49 15.18
N THR A 237 8.53 25.39 14.45
CA THR A 237 8.46 25.39 12.98
C THR A 237 7.06 25.71 12.47
N VAL A 238 6.01 25.28 13.19
CA VAL A 238 4.61 25.45 12.79
C VAL A 238 3.88 26.54 13.58
N GLU A 239 4.56 27.26 14.47
CA GLU A 239 3.95 28.25 15.36
C GLU A 239 3.11 29.28 14.59
N ARG A 240 3.64 29.80 13.48
CA ARG A 240 2.95 30.75 12.60
C ARG A 240 1.74 30.15 11.90
N ILE A 241 1.83 28.89 11.49
CA ILE A 241 0.75 28.15 10.86
C ILE A 241 -0.40 28.00 11.87
N ALA A 242 -0.09 27.61 13.11
CA ALA A 242 -1.06 27.50 14.20
C ALA A 242 -1.69 28.86 14.55
N ALA A 243 -0.89 29.92 14.61
CA ALA A 243 -1.37 31.29 14.92
C ALA A 243 -2.39 31.83 13.91
N ARG A 244 -2.43 31.28 12.68
CA ARG A 244 -3.47 31.59 11.67
C ARG A 244 -4.77 30.80 11.85
N GLY A 245 -4.91 30.05 12.95
CA GLY A 245 -6.11 29.27 13.26
C GLY A 245 -6.11 27.85 12.70
N ARG A 246 -4.98 27.36 12.17
CA ARG A 246 -4.86 25.95 11.75
C ARG A 246 -4.77 25.05 12.97
N THR A 247 -5.50 23.93 12.93
CA THR A 247 -5.37 22.88 13.94
C THR A 247 -4.07 22.12 13.73
N VAL A 248 -3.20 22.13 14.74
CA VAL A 248 -1.96 21.35 14.78
C VAL A 248 -2.12 20.22 15.79
N VAL A 249 -1.92 18.98 15.34
CA VAL A 249 -1.96 17.79 16.20
C VAL A 249 -0.53 17.36 16.53
N LYS A 250 -0.25 17.15 17.82
CA LYS A 250 1.05 16.66 18.30
C LYS A 250 0.99 15.14 18.51
N TRP A 251 1.96 14.43 17.95
CA TRP A 251 2.07 12.98 18.05
C TRP A 251 3.41 12.61 18.67
N LYS A 252 3.40 11.92 19.80
CA LYS A 252 4.62 11.42 20.44
C LYS A 252 5.36 10.40 19.57
N GLN A 253 4.62 9.65 18.76
CA GLN A 253 5.16 8.69 17.79
C GLN A 253 5.93 9.35 16.64
N LEU A 254 5.83 10.68 16.49
CA LEU A 254 6.64 11.45 15.54
C LEU A 254 7.89 12.08 16.19
N ASP A 255 8.12 11.85 17.49
CA ASP A 255 9.36 12.26 18.13
C ASP A 255 10.56 11.61 17.43
N GLU A 256 11.66 12.36 17.37
CA GLU A 256 12.93 11.86 16.85
C GLU A 256 13.34 10.58 17.60
N ILE A 257 14.09 9.71 16.92
CA ILE A 257 14.62 8.51 17.52
C ILE A 257 15.34 8.84 18.84
N ASP A 258 15.02 8.07 19.89
CA ASP A 258 15.64 8.21 21.19
C ASP A 258 17.10 7.70 21.12
N ALA A 259 18.04 8.61 21.28
CA ALA A 259 19.48 8.31 21.28
C ALA A 259 19.95 7.69 22.61
N GLY A 260 19.07 7.60 23.63
CA GLY A 260 19.38 7.03 24.93
C GLY A 260 20.53 7.75 25.61
N ILE A 261 21.57 6.99 25.99
CA ILE A 261 22.77 7.54 26.63
C ILE A 261 23.57 8.48 25.71
N CYS A 262 23.36 8.43 24.39
CA CYS A 262 24.02 9.30 23.42
C CYS A 262 23.28 10.64 23.19
N ASP A 263 22.19 10.90 23.91
CA ASP A 263 21.38 12.10 23.72
C ASP A 263 22.19 13.38 23.97
N GLY A 264 22.13 14.31 23.01
CA GLY A 264 22.87 15.56 23.03
C GLY A 264 24.35 15.44 22.64
N MET A 265 24.90 14.25 22.35
CA MET A 265 26.30 14.10 21.92
C MET A 265 26.48 14.43 20.44
N THR A 266 27.70 14.79 20.02
CA THR A 266 28.04 14.74 18.59
C THR A 266 28.46 13.32 18.19
N TYR A 267 28.43 13.00 16.90
CA TYR A 267 28.89 11.69 16.42
C TYR A 267 30.37 11.44 16.77
N GLU A 268 31.21 12.48 16.76
CA GLU A 268 32.61 12.37 17.18
C GLU A 268 32.73 12.01 18.66
N GLN A 269 31.91 12.62 19.54
CA GLN A 269 31.88 12.26 20.95
C GLN A 269 31.40 10.82 21.16
N VAL A 270 30.39 10.37 20.42
CA VAL A 270 29.92 8.97 20.50
C VAL A 270 31.03 8.01 20.07
N ALA A 271 31.77 8.32 19.00
CA ALA A 271 32.88 7.50 18.54
C ALA A 271 34.05 7.44 19.54
N GLU A 272 34.33 8.53 20.25
CA GLU A 272 35.40 8.61 21.25
C GLU A 272 35.01 7.95 22.58
N GLU A 273 33.80 8.24 23.08
CA GLU A 273 33.35 7.81 24.41
C GLU A 273 32.71 6.42 24.39
N MET A 274 32.10 6.01 23.27
CA MET A 274 31.36 4.76 23.10
C MET A 274 31.67 4.09 21.74
N PRO A 275 32.95 3.71 21.48
CA PRO A 275 33.37 3.19 20.18
C PRO A 275 32.66 1.89 19.77
N GLU A 276 32.31 1.03 20.74
CA GLU A 276 31.59 -0.22 20.46
C GLU A 276 30.15 0.06 19.96
N GLU A 277 29.44 1.00 20.59
CA GLU A 277 28.10 1.42 20.17
C GLU A 277 28.13 2.15 18.83
N TYR A 278 29.16 2.97 18.59
CA TYR A 278 29.35 3.66 17.32
C TYR A 278 29.59 2.70 16.16
N LEU A 279 30.34 1.61 16.37
CA LEU A 279 30.60 0.60 15.34
C LEU A 279 29.40 -0.33 15.09
N ALA A 280 28.52 -0.50 16.08
CA ALA A 280 27.36 -1.37 15.97
C ALA A 280 26.17 -0.76 15.21
N ARG A 281 26.19 0.55 14.90
CA ARG A 281 25.10 1.31 14.26
C ARG A 281 25.54 1.94 12.94
#